data_AF-N9DZH3-F1
#
_entry.id   AF-N9DZH3-F1
#
_cell.length_a   1.000
_cell.length_b   1.000
_cell.length_c   1.000
_cell.angle_alpha   90.00
_cell.angle_beta   90.00
_cell.angle_gamma   90.00
#
_symmetry.space_group_name_H-M   'P 1'
#
loop_
_entity.id
_entity.type
_entity.pdbx_description
1 polymer ?
#
loop_
_entity_poly.entity_id
_entity_poly.type
_entity_poly.pdbx_seq_one_letter_code
_entity_poly.pdbx_strand_id
1 'polypeptide(L)'
;MKTDPIITKTKFRLMLISSLVFGIIGSIFDAYDERSIWINEALSIDPQNWELVITCILLIGLFAGLIGLFTFKEWARKLYVYSFFPLLLIYLLPSYSWTFISGFGAIFYELGGILTTLLWGILIVPSLYQPLFQKSIK
;
A
#
# COMPACT_ATOMS: atom_id res chain seq x y z
N MET A 1 -17.95 -20.16 21.37
CA MET A 1 -18.54 -20.23 20.01
C MET A 1 -17.41 -20.18 19.00
N LYS A 2 -17.24 -21.22 18.18
CA LYS A 2 -16.38 -21.13 16.98
C LYS A 2 -17.15 -20.27 15.99
N THR A 3 -16.93 -18.96 16.02
CA THR A 3 -17.40 -18.07 14.97
C THR A 3 -16.66 -18.47 13.72
N ASP A 4 -17.38 -19.03 12.75
CA ASP A 4 -16.80 -19.27 11.44
C ASP A 4 -16.17 -17.96 10.92
N PRO A 5 -15.01 -18.02 10.25
CA PRO A 5 -14.37 -16.84 9.71
C PRO A 5 -15.36 -16.05 8.85
N ILE A 6 -15.70 -14.81 9.25
CA ILE A 6 -16.55 -13.91 8.45
C ILE A 6 -15.95 -13.72 7.05
N ILE A 7 -14.61 -13.75 6.95
CA ILE A 7 -13.85 -13.72 5.71
C ILE A 7 -12.99 -14.99 5.61
N THR A 8 -13.14 -15.74 4.51
CA THR A 8 -12.30 -16.91 4.20
C THR A 8 -11.04 -16.48 3.44
N LYS A 9 -10.00 -17.34 3.43
CA LYS A 9 -8.72 -17.05 2.75
C LYS A 9 -8.91 -16.71 1.28
N THR A 10 -9.84 -17.40 0.62
CA THR A 10 -10.18 -17.16 -0.79
C THR A 10 -10.83 -15.80 -0.99
N LYS A 11 -11.77 -15.40 -0.12
CA LYS A 11 -12.39 -14.06 -0.18
C LYS A 11 -11.37 -12.96 0.05
N PHE A 12 -10.45 -13.13 0.99
CA PHE A 12 -9.36 -12.17 1.23
C PHE A 12 -8.46 -11.99 0.00
N ARG A 13 -8.04 -13.10 -0.63
CA ARG A 13 -7.25 -13.04 -1.88
C ARG A 13 -8.01 -12.32 -3.00
N LEU A 14 -9.30 -12.60 -3.16
CA LEU A 14 -10.14 -11.94 -4.14
C LEU A 14 -10.24 -10.43 -3.89
N MET A 15 -10.48 -10.01 -2.63
CA MET A 15 -10.51 -8.59 -2.28
C MET A 15 -9.19 -7.89 -2.61
N LEU A 16 -8.06 -8.53 -2.32
CA LEU A 16 -6.72 -7.99 -2.61
C LEU A 16 -6.50 -7.86 -4.13
N ILE A 17 -6.87 -8.89 -4.90
CA ILE A 17 -6.79 -8.85 -6.38
C ILE A 17 -7.68 -7.74 -6.94
N SER A 18 -8.95 -7.65 -6.51
CA SER A 18 -9.88 -6.61 -6.97
C SER A 18 -9.33 -5.21 -6.66
N SER A 19 -8.78 -5.02 -5.47
CA SER A 19 -8.16 -3.77 -5.06
C SER A 19 -7.01 -3.36 -5.98
N LEU A 20 -6.11 -4.30 -6.31
CA LEU A 20 -5.02 -4.06 -7.27
C LEU A 20 -5.54 -3.72 -8.67
N VAL A 21 -6.56 -4.44 -9.15
CA VAL A 21 -7.16 -4.18 -10.46
C VAL A 21 -7.76 -2.78 -10.53
N PHE A 22 -8.54 -2.37 -9.53
CA PHE A 22 -9.12 -1.03 -9.49
C PHE A 22 -8.05 0.07 -9.38
N GLY A 23 -7.02 -0.13 -8.56
CA GLY A 23 -5.90 0.82 -8.47
C GLY A 23 -5.14 0.96 -9.78
N ILE A 24 -4.92 -0.14 -10.52
CA ILE A 24 -4.29 -0.09 -11.85
C ILE A 24 -5.19 0.69 -12.82
N ILE A 25 -6.49 0.39 -12.85
CA ILE A 25 -7.45 1.10 -13.71
C ILE A 25 -7.46 2.60 -13.39
N GLY A 26 -7.51 2.98 -12.11
CA GLY A 26 -7.42 4.37 -11.66
C GLY A 26 -6.15 5.05 -12.15
N SER A 27 -4.99 4.40 -11.96
CA SER A 27 -3.70 4.94 -12.42
C SER A 27 -3.62 5.14 -13.94
N ILE A 28 -4.29 4.28 -14.73
CA ILE A 28 -4.38 4.45 -16.18
C ILE A 28 -5.18 5.71 -16.51
N PHE A 29 -6.35 5.91 -15.88
CA PHE A 29 -7.15 7.11 -16.10
C PHE A 29 -6.40 8.39 -15.73
N ASP A 30 -5.69 8.39 -14.60
CA ASP A 30 -4.89 9.54 -14.15
C ASP A 30 -3.75 9.87 -15.12
N ALA A 31 -3.15 8.86 -15.75
CA ALA A 31 -2.08 9.05 -16.74
C ALA A 31 -2.54 9.76 -18.02
N TYR A 32 -3.84 9.71 -18.33
CA TYR A 32 -4.44 10.37 -19.48
C TYR A 32 -5.16 11.69 -19.13
N ASP A 33 -5.16 12.13 -17.86
CA ASP A 33 -5.67 13.46 -17.47
C ASP A 33 -4.73 14.55 -18.00
N GLU A 34 -5.27 15.54 -18.71
CA GLU A 34 -4.52 16.68 -19.25
C GLU A 34 -3.77 17.43 -18.16
N ARG A 35 -4.32 17.49 -16.94
CA ARG A 35 -3.65 18.11 -15.79
C ARG A 35 -2.39 17.33 -15.38
N SER A 36 -2.47 16.00 -15.35
CA SER A 36 -1.33 15.14 -15.02
C SER A 36 -0.19 15.29 -16.04
N ILE A 37 -0.54 15.45 -17.32
CA ILE A 37 0.44 15.67 -18.41
C ILE A 37 1.15 17.01 -18.20
N TRP A 38 0.41 18.10 -18.00
CA TRP A 38 0.97 19.43 -17.74
C TRP A 38 1.87 19.46 -16.51
N ILE A 39 1.47 18.77 -15.44
CA ILE A 39 2.25 18.67 -14.22
C ILE A 39 3.56 17.90 -14.47
N ASN A 40 3.51 16.78 -15.19
CA ASN A 40 4.70 16.01 -15.52
C ASN A 40 5.68 16.80 -16.40
N GLU A 41 5.18 17.58 -17.36
CA GLU A 41 6.03 18.48 -18.16
C GLU A 41 6.71 19.53 -17.28
N ALA A 42 5.98 20.17 -16.35
CA ALA A 42 6.55 21.15 -15.44
C ALA A 42 7.61 20.54 -14.49
N LEU A 43 7.37 19.33 -13.99
CA LEU A 43 8.28 18.61 -13.10
C LEU A 43 9.51 18.03 -13.81
N SER A 44 9.48 17.92 -15.13
CA SER A 44 10.61 17.45 -15.93
C SER A 44 11.77 18.47 -16.03
N ILE A 45 11.51 19.74 -15.72
CA ILE A 45 12.48 20.83 -15.77
C ILE A 45 13.53 20.71 -14.66
N ASP A 46 13.13 20.30 -13.46
CA ASP A 46 14.01 20.06 -12.32
C ASP A 46 13.67 18.71 -11.65
N PRO A 47 14.16 17.59 -12.20
CA PRO A 47 13.81 16.27 -11.70
C PRO A 47 14.48 15.97 -10.35
N GLN A 48 13.69 15.67 -9.32
CA GLN A 48 14.19 15.20 -8.04
C GLN A 48 14.49 13.70 -8.07
N ASN A 49 15.58 13.34 -8.76
CA ASN A 49 16.01 11.95 -8.97
C ASN A 49 16.16 11.13 -7.66
N TRP A 50 16.51 11.78 -6.55
CA TRP A 50 16.65 11.11 -5.26
C TRP A 50 15.29 10.65 -4.68
N GLU A 51 14.21 11.40 -4.91
CA GLU A 51 12.85 10.98 -4.53
C GLU A 51 12.42 9.76 -5.36
N LEU A 52 12.77 9.75 -6.65
CA LEU A 52 12.48 8.63 -7.54
C LEU A 52 13.17 7.34 -7.05
N VAL A 53 14.44 7.44 -6.64
CA VAL A 53 15.19 6.31 -6.04
C VAL A 53 14.50 5.78 -4.79
N ILE A 54 14.10 6.66 -3.85
CA ILE A 54 13.40 6.25 -2.63
C ILE A 54 12.06 5.60 -2.99
N THR A 55 11.30 6.20 -3.90
CA THR A 55 10.02 5.68 -4.36
C THR A 55 10.15 4.28 -4.96
N CYS A 56 11.19 4.03 -5.77
CA CYS A 56 11.49 2.69 -6.30
C CYS A 56 11.81 1.68 -5.19
N ILE A 57 12.58 2.05 -4.18
CA ILE A 57 12.89 1.18 -3.04
C ILE A 57 11.61 0.83 -2.27
N LEU A 58 10.76 1.83 -2.02
CA LEU A 58 9.48 1.64 -1.35
C LEU A 58 8.55 0.73 -2.15
N LEU A 59 8.52 0.87 -3.48
CA LEU A 59 7.75 0.03 -4.39
C LEU A 59 8.17 -1.44 -4.30
N ILE A 60 9.49 -1.72 -4.28
CA ILE A 60 10.03 -3.07 -4.12
C ILE A 60 9.58 -3.67 -2.78
N GLY A 61 9.68 -2.90 -1.69
CA GLY A 61 9.23 -3.32 -0.36
C GLY A 61 7.73 -3.62 -0.32
N LEU A 62 6.94 -2.82 -1.02
CA LEU A 62 5.50 -3.01 -1.16
C LEU A 62 5.15 -4.29 -1.93
N PHE A 63 5.83 -4.58 -3.03
CA PHE A 63 5.66 -5.84 -3.76
C PHE A 63 6.04 -7.05 -2.92
N ALA A 64 7.15 -6.98 -2.18
CA ALA A 64 7.53 -8.03 -1.24
C ALA A 64 6.45 -8.24 -0.17
N GLY A 65 5.92 -7.16 0.42
CA GLY A 65 4.81 -7.20 1.36
C GLY A 65 3.54 -7.82 0.76
N LEU A 66 3.15 -7.43 -0.45
CA LEU A 66 2.00 -7.99 -1.18
C LEU A 66 2.13 -9.50 -1.39
N ILE A 67 3.28 -9.97 -1.87
CA ILE A 67 3.55 -11.41 -2.06
C ILE A 67 3.44 -12.16 -0.72
N GLY A 68 4.02 -11.57 0.34
CA GLY A 68 3.93 -12.10 1.69
C GLY A 68 2.49 -12.16 2.22
N LEU A 69 1.65 -11.19 1.89
CA LEU A 69 0.22 -11.16 2.24
C LEU A 69 -0.57 -12.23 1.47
N PHE A 70 -0.34 -12.40 0.16
CA PHE A 70 -0.96 -13.47 -0.64
C PHE A 70 -0.68 -14.89 -0.11
N THR A 71 0.52 -15.06 0.46
CA THR A 71 1.00 -16.32 1.04
C THR A 71 0.67 -16.44 2.54
N PHE A 72 -0.06 -15.48 3.12
CA PHE A 72 -0.44 -15.44 4.53
C PHE A 72 0.75 -15.54 5.50
N LYS A 73 1.91 -14.99 5.14
CA LYS A 73 3.11 -15.01 5.97
C LYS A 73 3.02 -13.98 7.10
N GLU A 74 3.55 -14.34 8.26
CA GLU A 74 3.46 -13.49 9.44
C GLU A 74 4.28 -12.20 9.34
N TRP A 75 5.48 -12.31 8.76
CA TRP A 75 6.40 -11.19 8.59
C TRP A 75 5.81 -10.09 7.70
N ALA A 76 5.00 -10.46 6.70
CA ALA A 76 4.39 -9.50 5.78
C ALA A 76 3.39 -8.59 6.49
N ARG A 77 2.65 -9.13 7.47
CA ARG A 77 1.76 -8.34 8.32
C ARG A 77 2.52 -7.40 9.24
N LYS A 78 3.61 -7.87 9.86
CA LYS A 78 4.45 -7.04 10.72
C LYS A 78 5.05 -5.90 9.90
N LEU A 79 5.64 -6.24 8.76
CA LEU A 79 6.18 -5.27 7.81
C LEU A 79 5.12 -4.24 7.43
N TYR A 80 3.90 -4.70 7.12
CA TYR A 80 2.80 -3.82 6.76
C TYR A 80 2.36 -2.85 7.87
N VAL A 81 2.15 -3.35 9.10
CA VAL A 81 1.75 -2.51 10.24
C VAL A 81 2.86 -1.54 10.63
N TYR A 82 4.11 -2.01 10.67
CA TYR A 82 5.25 -1.17 11.06
C TYR A 82 5.69 -0.21 9.97
N SER A 83 5.42 -0.48 8.68
CA SER A 83 5.78 0.42 7.58
C SER A 83 4.79 1.56 7.39
N PHE A 84 3.53 1.42 7.86
CA PHE A 84 2.50 2.45 7.66
C PHE A 84 2.94 3.83 8.13
N PHE A 85 3.44 3.94 9.37
CA PHE A 85 3.81 5.22 9.95
C PHE A 85 5.08 5.83 9.32
N PRO A 86 6.20 5.09 9.13
CA PRO A 86 7.36 5.58 8.39
C PRO A 86 7.03 6.04 6.96
N LEU A 87 6.20 5.28 6.23
CA LEU A 87 5.76 5.66 4.88
C LEU A 87 4.96 6.95 4.89
N LEU A 88 4.07 7.14 5.86
CA LEU A 88 3.32 8.38 6.03
C LEU A 88 4.25 9.57 6.29
N LEU A 89 5.29 9.39 7.11
CA LEU A 89 6.28 10.45 7.35
C LEU A 89 7.08 10.82 6.10
N ILE A 90 7.50 9.82 5.32
CA ILE A 90 8.17 10.04 4.03
C ILE A 90 7.25 10.79 3.06
N TYR A 91 5.98 10.41 3.01
CA TYR A 91 4.99 11.05 2.16
C TYR A 91 4.72 12.53 2.54
N LEU A 92 4.74 12.85 3.83
CA LEU A 92 4.49 14.21 4.34
C LEU A 92 5.74 15.09 4.37
N LEU A 93 6.91 14.57 4.01
CA LEU A 93 8.14 15.37 3.98
C LEU A 93 8.00 16.48 2.92
N PRO A 94 8.23 17.76 3.28
CA PRO A 94 8.12 18.87 2.32
C PRO A 94 9.10 18.72 1.14
N SER A 95 10.24 18.07 1.39
CA SER A 95 11.21 17.75 0.36
C SER A 95 10.80 16.58 -0.52
N TYR A 96 9.68 15.90 -0.27
CA TYR A 96 9.14 14.80 -1.07
C TYR A 96 8.00 15.26 -2.01
N SER A 97 7.93 16.57 -2.26
CA SER A 97 6.83 17.23 -2.94
C SER A 97 6.75 16.90 -4.43
N TRP A 98 7.88 16.55 -5.07
CA TRP A 98 7.91 16.30 -6.51
C TRP A 98 7.10 15.04 -6.85
N THR A 99 7.30 13.95 -6.11
CA THR A 99 6.56 12.68 -6.23
C THR A 99 5.09 12.85 -5.83
N PHE A 100 4.80 13.73 -4.86
CA PHE A 100 3.44 14.06 -4.47
C PHE A 100 2.70 14.79 -5.61
N ILE A 101 3.32 15.81 -6.19
CA ILE A 101 2.74 16.64 -7.25
C ILE A 101 2.62 15.86 -8.55
N SER A 102 3.58 14.98 -8.88
CA SER A 102 3.62 14.20 -10.14
C SER A 102 2.49 13.17 -10.30
N GLY A 103 1.56 13.07 -9.35
CA GLY A 103 0.53 12.04 -9.34
C GLY A 103 1.02 10.66 -8.87
N PHE A 104 2.33 10.46 -8.63
CA PHE A 104 2.79 9.25 -7.91
C PHE A 104 2.20 9.22 -6.49
N GLY A 105 1.93 10.38 -5.89
CA GLY A 105 1.16 10.49 -4.64
C GLY A 105 -0.26 9.92 -4.71
N ALA A 106 -0.93 9.97 -5.87
CA ALA A 106 -2.24 9.34 -6.07
C ALA A 106 -2.13 7.81 -6.02
N ILE A 107 -1.06 7.24 -6.58
CA ILE A 107 -0.74 5.81 -6.44
C ILE A 107 -0.50 5.45 -4.98
N PHE A 108 0.20 6.28 -4.19
CA PHE A 108 0.36 6.06 -2.75
C PHE A 108 -0.95 6.23 -1.96
N TYR A 109 -1.85 7.12 -2.38
CA TYR A 109 -3.17 7.30 -1.77
C TYR A 109 -4.09 6.10 -2.04
N GLU A 110 -4.16 5.66 -3.30
CA GLU A 110 -4.87 4.45 -3.74
C GLU A 110 -4.30 3.22 -3.03
N LEU A 111 -2.98 3.02 -3.05
CA LEU A 111 -2.29 1.97 -2.30
C LEU A 111 -2.58 2.09 -0.81
N GLY A 112 -2.58 3.30 -0.25
CA GLY A 112 -2.99 3.59 1.12
C GLY A 112 -4.38 3.05 1.43
N GLY A 113 -5.37 3.31 0.57
CA GLY A 113 -6.73 2.78 0.69
C GLY A 113 -6.81 1.25 0.62
N ILE A 114 -6.10 0.64 -0.33
CA ILE A 114 -6.00 -0.82 -0.47
C ILE A 114 -5.40 -1.43 0.80
N LEU A 115 -4.31 -0.82 1.28
CA LEU A 115 -3.59 -1.20 2.46
C LEU A 115 -4.47 -1.06 3.71
N THR A 116 -5.14 0.07 3.93
CA THR A 116 -6.06 0.26 5.07
C THR A 116 -7.18 -0.77 5.08
N THR A 117 -7.70 -1.14 3.91
CA THR A 117 -8.69 -2.21 3.76
C THR A 117 -8.13 -3.59 4.16
N LEU A 118 -6.86 -3.86 3.84
CA LEU A 118 -6.15 -5.07 4.30
C LEU A 118 -5.86 -5.03 5.80
N LEU A 119 -5.56 -3.86 6.37
CA LEU A 119 -5.34 -3.64 7.81
C LEU A 119 -6.60 -4.01 8.60
N TRP A 120 -7.77 -3.58 8.13
CA TRP A 120 -9.06 -4.01 8.67
C TRP A 120 -9.29 -5.52 8.53
N GLY A 121 -8.95 -6.12 7.38
CA GLY A 121 -9.04 -7.58 7.19
C GLY A 121 -8.14 -8.38 8.14
N ILE A 122 -6.94 -7.87 8.45
CA ILE A 122 -5.98 -8.49 9.38
C ILE A 122 -6.40 -8.30 10.84
N LEU A 123 -6.94 -7.13 11.21
CA LEU A 123 -7.36 -6.82 12.58
C LEU A 123 -8.70 -7.46 12.98
N ILE A 124 -9.66 -7.56 12.05
CA ILE A 124 -11.02 -8.06 12.34
C ILE A 124 -11.10 -9.58 12.32
N VAL A 125 -10.17 -10.29 11.65
CA VAL A 125 -10.31 -11.74 11.40
C VAL A 125 -9.17 -12.57 12.00
N PRO A 126 -9.17 -12.82 13.32
CA PRO A 126 -8.19 -13.67 14.02
C PRO A 126 -8.12 -15.10 13.46
N SER A 127 -9.16 -15.58 12.79
CA SER A 127 -9.20 -16.92 12.21
C SER A 127 -8.45 -17.05 10.88
N LEU A 128 -8.16 -15.93 10.20
CA LEU A 128 -7.31 -15.93 9.01
C LEU A 128 -5.82 -15.92 9.38
N TYR A 129 -5.50 -15.49 10.60
CA TYR A 129 -4.18 -14.97 10.97
C TYR A 129 -3.95 -15.04 12.48
N GLN A 130 -2.84 -15.65 12.93
CA GLN A 130 -2.48 -15.64 14.36
C GLN A 130 -2.43 -14.20 14.92
N PRO A 131 -2.85 -13.95 16.17
CA PRO A 131 -2.80 -12.62 16.78
C PRO A 131 -1.37 -12.07 16.74
N LEU A 132 -1.21 -10.88 16.17
CA LEU A 132 0.09 -10.23 15.94
C LEU A 132 0.83 -9.90 17.24
N PHE A 133 0.07 -9.63 18.30
CA PHE A 133 0.57 -9.39 19.65
C PHE A 133 0.14 -10.57 20.53
N GLN A 134 1.01 -11.57 20.68
CA GLN A 134 0.81 -12.59 21.70
C GLN A 134 0.99 -11.92 23.06
N LYS A 135 -0.01 -12.03 23.95
CA LYS A 135 0.23 -11.78 25.37
C LYS A 135 1.27 -12.80 25.81
N SER A 136 2.48 -12.36 26.17
CA SER A 136 3.41 -13.20 26.90
C SER A 136 2.78 -13.48 28.26
N ILE A 137 1.98 -14.54 28.34
CA ILE A 137 1.57 -15.10 29.62
C ILE A 137 2.78 -15.93 30.05
N LYS A 138 3.62 -15.33 30.89
CA LYS A 138 4.50 -16.07 31.77
C LYS A 138 3.68 -16.62 32.92
#